data_AF-A0A1G9NHB6-F1
#
_entry.id   AF-A0A1G9NHB6-F1
#
_cell.length_a   1.000
_cell.length_b   1.000
_cell.length_c   1.000
_cell.angle_alpha   90.00
_cell.angle_beta   90.00
_cell.angle_gamma   90.00
#
_symmetry.space_group_name_H-M   'P 1'
#
loop_
_entity.id
_entity.type
_entity.pdbx_description
1 polymer ?
#
loop_
_entity_poly.entity_id
_entity_poly.type
_entity_poly.pdbx_seq_one_letter_code
_entity_poly.pdbx_strand_id
1 'polypeptide(L)'
;MRLLFTFFFLLPVWVYAQKLPAVRAKTNRLTMYLDGERGNFNGVNEIPTLFPYRFGSVAEKAVLALVSEKDSLAVILRRDSTTVFQIIREEKGDTVTCRFGLNKLVKAAVFTEAYKKANDGKTLVEVPEVYELANVVFALTRYGKTGAIEKGTPYYQDVMKHFSPFAGLPAVRQLDSVLAEAGDAYAPLKMDAYAFRFGRDRLVKSDVYDRVSWGEENQIAPYVPVLEAFARQTNFRVFYRKHTVYYEQLIADFGRNVDVAMMKKWLEKQFPRTRYSAVKVVFSPLVGWNQSANSFEDNGFSEAHAHINFPFESRTKQPGGRGRRMIIAFTELNHSYLNPEADRYSKEIAEAFGDLSKWITPGKPSAGYNNSLSCFEEYMNYGLVTLLFSDLFDAPTAELLRQQMEDNMVNFRGFQQFRAFDEELLRLYRGRKEGETVADLYGGIIGWAGKRR
;
A
#
# COMPACT_ATOMS: atom_id res chain seq x y z
N MET A 1 -84.61 7.36 34.40
CA MET A 1 -83.37 6.55 34.40
C MET A 1 -83.24 5.86 33.04
N ARG A 2 -82.45 6.41 32.11
CA ARG A 2 -82.03 5.76 30.86
C ARG A 2 -80.59 6.20 30.56
N LEU A 3 -79.66 5.24 30.59
CA LEU A 3 -78.26 5.40 30.23
C LEU A 3 -78.13 5.61 28.71
N LEU A 4 -77.28 6.55 28.29
CA LEU A 4 -76.67 6.58 26.96
C LEU A 4 -75.19 6.21 27.09
N PHE A 5 -74.79 5.11 26.50
CA PHE A 5 -73.39 4.71 26.31
C PHE A 5 -72.81 5.44 25.09
N THR A 6 -71.68 6.12 25.27
CA THR A 6 -70.89 6.68 24.16
C THR A 6 -69.64 5.81 23.99
N PHE A 7 -69.52 5.12 22.86
CA PHE A 7 -68.34 4.32 22.49
C PHE A 7 -67.31 5.24 21.82
N PHE A 8 -66.10 5.30 22.37
CA PHE A 8 -64.93 5.84 21.68
C PHE A 8 -64.31 4.72 20.81
N PHE A 9 -64.27 4.93 19.48
CA PHE A 9 -63.47 4.11 18.58
C PHE A 9 -62.01 4.58 18.63
N LEU A 10 -61.12 3.73 19.14
CA LEU A 10 -59.68 3.84 18.92
C LEU A 10 -59.34 3.14 17.60
N LEU A 11 -58.94 3.92 16.59
CA LEU A 11 -58.36 3.37 15.37
C LEU A 11 -56.89 2.97 15.64
N PRO A 12 -56.47 1.74 15.28
CA PRO A 12 -55.07 1.33 15.39
C PRO A 12 -54.24 2.01 14.30
N VAL A 13 -53.17 2.71 14.71
CA VAL A 13 -52.14 3.20 13.81
C VAL A 13 -51.26 2.01 13.41
N TRP A 14 -51.39 1.58 12.16
CA TRP A 14 -50.49 0.59 11.56
C TRP A 14 -49.16 1.27 11.22
N VAL A 15 -48.11 0.98 11.99
CA VAL A 15 -46.74 1.35 11.64
C VAL A 15 -46.24 0.35 10.59
N TYR A 16 -46.29 0.72 9.32
CA TYR A 16 -45.59 -0.02 8.27
C TYR A 16 -44.07 0.14 8.50
N ALA A 17 -43.40 -0.93 8.90
CA ALA A 17 -41.94 -0.97 8.93
C ALA A 17 -41.41 -0.79 7.51
N GLN A 18 -40.85 0.38 7.21
CA GLN A 18 -40.29 0.68 5.90
C GLN A 18 -39.08 -0.22 5.65
N LYS A 19 -39.18 -1.09 4.65
CA LYS A 19 -38.08 -1.98 4.26
C LYS A 19 -36.90 -1.14 3.76
N LEU A 20 -35.71 -1.39 4.30
CA LEU A 20 -34.50 -0.69 3.86
C LEU A 20 -34.21 -1.01 2.38
N PRO A 21 -33.66 -0.05 1.61
CA PRO A 21 -33.14 -0.33 0.27
C PRO A 21 -32.07 -1.44 0.35
N ALA A 22 -32.05 -2.33 -0.63
CA ALA A 22 -31.12 -3.46 -0.65
C ALA A 22 -30.62 -3.79 -2.05
N VAL A 23 -29.40 -4.34 -2.12
CA VAL A 23 -28.80 -4.95 -3.31
C VAL A 23 -28.42 -6.40 -2.97
N ARG A 24 -28.59 -7.33 -3.90
CA ARG A 24 -28.23 -8.74 -3.74
C ARG A 24 -26.90 -9.03 -4.40
N ALA A 25 -26.02 -9.73 -3.71
CA ALA A 25 -24.74 -10.19 -4.24
C ALA A 25 -24.63 -11.71 -4.05
N LYS A 26 -24.58 -12.45 -5.15
CA LYS A 26 -24.20 -13.86 -5.19
C LYS A 26 -22.69 -14.01 -5.18
N THR A 27 -21.97 -13.06 -5.76
CA THR A 27 -20.51 -13.08 -5.84
C THR A 27 -19.89 -12.21 -4.74
N ASN A 28 -18.61 -12.43 -4.46
CA ASN A 28 -17.84 -11.62 -3.52
C ASN A 28 -17.46 -10.21 -4.03
N ARG A 29 -18.25 -9.65 -4.94
CA ARG A 29 -17.94 -8.39 -5.64
C ARG A 29 -19.19 -7.63 -6.05
N LEU A 30 -19.11 -6.32 -6.00
CA LEU A 30 -20.06 -5.37 -6.57
C LEU A 30 -19.28 -4.36 -7.42
N THR A 31 -19.89 -3.89 -8.51
CA THR A 31 -19.41 -2.66 -9.16
C THR A 31 -19.99 -1.48 -8.43
N MET A 32 -19.15 -0.55 -8.02
CA MET A 32 -19.55 0.68 -7.35
C MET A 32 -19.45 1.84 -8.34
N TYR A 33 -20.36 2.80 -8.25
CA TYR A 33 -20.22 4.10 -8.88
C TYR A 33 -20.45 5.17 -7.84
N LEU A 34 -19.53 6.13 -7.73
CA LEU A 34 -19.71 7.33 -6.92
C LEU A 34 -19.74 8.52 -7.87
N ASP A 35 -20.89 9.19 -7.99
CA ASP A 35 -21.11 10.27 -8.97
C ASP A 35 -20.73 9.89 -10.42
N GLY A 36 -20.97 8.63 -10.78
CA GLY A 36 -20.67 8.10 -12.11
C GLY A 36 -19.23 7.61 -12.29
N GLU A 37 -18.34 7.90 -11.34
CA GLU A 37 -16.99 7.33 -11.33
C GLU A 37 -17.04 5.87 -10.89
N ARG A 38 -16.62 4.98 -11.79
CA ARG A 38 -16.63 3.54 -11.56
C ARG A 38 -15.52 3.15 -10.59
N GLY A 39 -15.88 2.43 -9.55
CA GLY A 39 -14.99 1.73 -8.63
C GLY A 39 -15.37 0.25 -8.48
N ASN A 40 -14.52 -0.49 -7.77
CA ASN A 40 -14.79 -1.88 -7.39
C ASN A 40 -15.07 -1.94 -5.90
N PHE A 41 -16.14 -2.65 -5.53
CA PHE A 41 -16.41 -3.01 -4.14
C PHE A 41 -16.27 -4.53 -4.02
N ASN A 42 -15.02 -4.97 -3.91
CA ASN A 42 -14.66 -6.38 -3.72
C ASN A 42 -14.65 -6.71 -2.23
N GLY A 43 -14.70 -8.00 -1.91
CA GLY A 43 -14.59 -8.45 -0.52
C GLY A 43 -15.89 -8.31 0.28
N VAL A 44 -17.03 -8.28 -0.42
CA VAL A 44 -18.37 -8.11 0.16
C VAL A 44 -18.71 -9.21 1.17
N ASN A 45 -18.14 -10.40 1.01
CA ASN A 45 -18.34 -11.54 1.89
C ASN A 45 -17.44 -11.52 3.13
N GLU A 46 -16.45 -10.63 3.17
CA GLU A 46 -15.50 -10.46 4.28
C GLU A 46 -15.85 -9.27 5.18
N ILE A 47 -16.68 -8.33 4.71
CA ILE A 47 -17.11 -7.19 5.54
C ILE A 47 -18.01 -7.63 6.71
N PRO A 48 -17.94 -6.93 7.87
CA PRO A 48 -18.80 -7.21 9.02
C PRO A 48 -20.29 -6.97 8.68
N THR A 49 -21.18 -7.63 9.45
CA THR A 49 -22.65 -7.48 9.29
C THR A 49 -23.17 -6.07 9.54
N LEU A 50 -22.38 -5.23 10.22
CA LEU A 50 -22.55 -3.80 10.29
C LEU A 50 -21.32 -3.12 9.67
N PHE A 51 -21.51 -2.44 8.55
CA PHE A 51 -20.40 -1.83 7.80
C PHE A 51 -20.60 -0.32 7.67
N PRO A 52 -20.04 0.49 8.59
CA PRO A 52 -19.99 1.93 8.45
C PRO A 52 -18.84 2.34 7.51
N TYR A 53 -19.09 3.30 6.63
CA TYR A 53 -18.06 3.87 5.76
C TYR A 53 -18.38 5.33 5.44
N ARG A 54 -17.37 6.18 5.25
CA ARG A 54 -17.57 7.54 4.72
C ARG A 54 -16.65 7.72 3.53
N PHE A 55 -17.16 8.39 2.49
CA PHE A 55 -16.39 8.70 1.30
C PHE A 55 -15.92 10.15 1.32
N GLY A 56 -14.65 10.34 0.95
CA GLY A 56 -14.06 11.63 0.60
C GLY A 56 -14.74 12.23 -0.62
N SER A 57 -15.45 13.34 -0.44
CA SER A 57 -16.01 14.10 -1.57
C SER A 57 -15.82 15.61 -1.42
N VAL A 58 -15.56 16.28 -2.54
CA VAL A 58 -15.64 17.74 -2.64
C VAL A 58 -17.10 18.20 -2.58
N ALA A 59 -18.02 17.38 -3.09
CA ALA A 59 -19.44 17.65 -3.08
C ALA A 59 -20.05 17.44 -1.68
N GLU A 60 -21.17 18.12 -1.43
CA GLU A 60 -21.96 17.90 -0.21
C GLU A 60 -22.89 16.68 -0.33
N LYS A 61 -23.10 16.22 -1.56
CA LYS A 61 -24.04 15.17 -1.94
C LYS A 61 -23.42 14.38 -3.09
N ALA A 62 -23.55 13.06 -3.07
CA ALA A 62 -23.07 12.18 -4.13
C ALA A 62 -24.05 11.03 -4.33
N VAL A 63 -24.22 10.58 -5.56
CA VAL A 63 -24.98 9.36 -5.87
C VAL A 63 -24.04 8.17 -5.79
N LEU A 64 -24.33 7.26 -4.85
CA LEU A 64 -23.71 5.94 -4.80
C LEU A 64 -24.62 4.95 -5.53
N ALA A 65 -24.10 4.32 -6.58
CA ALA A 65 -24.74 3.17 -7.19
C ALA A 65 -23.91 1.90 -6.94
N LEU A 66 -24.58 0.82 -6.56
CA LEU A 66 -24.01 -0.52 -6.45
C LEU A 66 -24.70 -1.41 -7.47
N VAL A 67 -23.92 -2.13 -8.27
CA VAL A 67 -24.40 -3.02 -9.33
C VAL A 67 -23.80 -4.40 -9.10
N SER A 68 -24.68 -5.40 -8.97
CA SER A 68 -24.31 -6.81 -8.87
C SER A 68 -24.66 -7.56 -10.15
N GLU A 69 -24.41 -8.87 -10.18
CA GLU A 69 -24.91 -9.76 -11.23
C GLU A 69 -26.43 -10.00 -11.19
N LYS A 70 -27.13 -9.52 -10.16
CA LYS A 70 -28.57 -9.74 -9.95
C LYS A 70 -29.40 -8.48 -10.07
N ASP A 71 -28.96 -7.40 -9.43
CA ASP A 71 -29.70 -6.15 -9.32
C ASP A 71 -28.77 -4.96 -9.10
N SER A 72 -29.38 -3.78 -8.91
CA SER A 72 -28.64 -2.57 -8.60
C SER A 72 -29.40 -1.73 -7.60
N LEU A 73 -28.66 -0.93 -6.84
CA LEU A 73 -29.16 0.04 -5.88
C LEU A 73 -28.50 1.38 -6.15
N ALA A 74 -29.28 2.46 -6.19
CA ALA A 74 -28.76 3.82 -6.16
C ALA A 74 -29.29 4.56 -4.94
N VAL A 75 -28.39 5.19 -4.18
CA VAL A 75 -28.71 5.99 -3.00
C VAL A 75 -27.94 7.31 -3.02
N ILE A 76 -28.47 8.33 -2.35
CA ILE A 76 -27.78 9.60 -2.18
C ILE A 76 -27.04 9.58 -0.86
N LEU A 77 -25.73 9.81 -0.90
CA LEU A 77 -24.91 10.09 0.26
C LEU A 77 -24.86 11.61 0.49
N ARG A 78 -24.81 12.04 1.76
CA ARG A 78 -24.63 13.46 2.09
C ARG A 78 -23.59 13.66 3.17
N ARG A 79 -22.98 14.85 3.18
CA ARG A 79 -22.13 15.29 4.29
C ARG A 79 -22.93 15.32 5.58
N ASP A 80 -22.29 14.96 6.69
CA ASP A 80 -22.84 14.98 8.05
C ASP A 80 -24.13 14.17 8.28
N SER A 81 -24.52 13.33 7.32
CA SER A 81 -25.61 12.36 7.46
C SER A 81 -25.11 10.95 7.16
N THR A 82 -25.94 9.97 7.49
CA THR A 82 -25.67 8.56 7.21
C THR A 82 -26.87 7.96 6.50
N THR A 83 -26.63 7.47 5.29
CA THR A 83 -27.57 6.70 4.49
C THR A 83 -27.44 5.22 4.88
N VAL A 84 -28.56 4.57 5.13
CA VAL A 84 -28.62 3.17 5.55
C VAL A 84 -29.26 2.33 4.46
N PHE A 85 -28.59 1.26 4.06
CA PHE A 85 -29.08 0.28 3.10
C PHE A 85 -28.50 -1.11 3.42
N GLN A 86 -28.93 -2.13 2.69
CA GLN A 86 -28.52 -3.52 2.93
C GLN A 86 -27.82 -4.13 1.71
N ILE A 87 -26.85 -5.01 1.97
CA ILE A 87 -26.30 -5.93 0.98
C ILE A 87 -26.68 -7.35 1.43
N ILE A 88 -27.47 -8.05 0.61
CA ILE A 88 -27.87 -9.43 0.86
C ILE A 88 -26.81 -10.34 0.22
N ARG A 89 -26.08 -11.10 1.04
CA ARG A 89 -24.96 -11.95 0.59
C ARG A 89 -25.47 -13.37 0.43
N GLU A 90 -25.84 -13.74 -0.79
CA GLU A 90 -26.49 -15.03 -1.04
C GLU A 90 -25.53 -16.20 -0.77
N GLU A 91 -24.24 -16.04 -1.08
CA GLU A 91 -23.22 -17.06 -0.81
C GLU A 91 -22.99 -17.30 0.69
N LYS A 92 -23.05 -16.25 1.51
CA LYS A 92 -22.92 -16.34 2.97
C LYS A 92 -24.24 -16.68 3.67
N GLY A 93 -25.37 -16.50 2.98
CA GLY A 93 -26.71 -16.70 3.54
C GLY A 93 -27.10 -15.65 4.58
N ASP A 94 -26.49 -14.46 4.56
CA ASP A 94 -26.75 -13.40 5.54
C ASP A 94 -26.95 -12.01 4.88
N THR A 95 -27.03 -10.96 5.70
CA THR A 95 -27.26 -9.59 5.24
C THR A 95 -26.37 -8.62 6.01
N VAL A 96 -25.72 -7.73 5.27
CA VAL A 96 -24.91 -6.63 5.80
C VAL A 96 -25.76 -5.36 5.84
N THR A 97 -25.75 -4.68 6.97
CA THR A 97 -26.27 -3.31 7.09
C THR A 97 -25.14 -2.32 6.83
N CYS A 98 -25.25 -1.57 5.73
CA CYS A 98 -24.31 -0.53 5.36
C CYS A 98 -24.77 0.82 5.91
N ARG A 99 -23.84 1.57 6.53
CA ARG A 99 -24.08 2.90 7.08
C ARG A 99 -23.11 3.89 6.43
N PHE A 100 -23.49 4.42 5.28
CA PHE A 100 -22.58 5.19 4.44
C PHE A 100 -22.86 6.69 4.49
N GLY A 101 -21.82 7.51 4.41
CA GLY A 101 -21.96 8.97 4.35
C GLY A 101 -20.84 9.63 3.57
N LEU A 102 -20.85 10.97 3.51
CA LEU A 102 -19.71 11.74 2.97
C LEU A 102 -18.95 12.45 4.09
N ASN A 103 -17.63 12.54 3.97
CA ASN A 103 -16.81 13.50 4.67
C ASN A 103 -16.23 14.51 3.64
N LYS A 104 -15.61 15.58 4.13
CA LYS A 104 -14.88 16.50 3.26
C LYS A 104 -13.66 15.76 2.70
N LEU A 105 -13.47 15.77 1.38
CA LEU A 105 -12.25 15.23 0.79
C LEU A 105 -11.02 15.95 1.34
N VAL A 106 -10.13 15.18 1.97
CA VAL A 106 -8.81 15.65 2.40
C VAL A 106 -7.78 15.00 1.49
N LYS A 107 -7.09 15.82 0.70
CA LYS A 107 -6.00 15.37 -0.16
C LYS A 107 -4.90 14.75 0.68
N ALA A 108 -4.38 13.60 0.24
CA ALA A 108 -3.30 12.92 0.94
C ALA A 108 -2.00 13.77 0.94
N ALA A 109 -1.76 14.51 -0.14
CA ALA A 109 -0.67 15.47 -0.25
C ALA A 109 -1.12 16.79 -0.89
N VAL A 110 -0.46 17.88 -0.53
CA VAL A 110 -0.60 19.21 -1.14
C VAL A 110 0.78 19.75 -1.46
N PHE A 111 1.03 20.06 -2.73
CA PHE A 111 2.33 20.54 -3.19
C PHE A 111 2.27 22.04 -3.44
N THR A 112 2.82 22.82 -2.50
CA THR A 112 2.98 24.27 -2.67
C THR A 112 4.04 24.60 -3.73
N GLU A 113 3.98 25.78 -4.34
CA GLU A 113 5.01 26.21 -5.31
C GLU A 113 6.43 26.18 -4.74
N ALA A 114 6.59 26.54 -3.46
CA ALA A 114 7.86 26.43 -2.76
C ALA A 114 8.34 24.98 -2.66
N TYR A 115 7.43 24.05 -2.35
CA TYR A 115 7.74 22.62 -2.32
C TYR A 115 8.12 22.09 -3.69
N LYS A 116 7.35 22.42 -4.74
CA LYS A 116 7.64 22.01 -6.13
C LYS A 116 9.04 22.48 -6.54
N LYS A 117 9.34 23.77 -6.39
CA LYS A 117 10.66 24.34 -6.70
C LYS A 117 11.81 23.67 -5.93
N ALA A 118 11.56 23.27 -4.68
CA ALA A 118 12.58 22.64 -3.85
C ALA A 118 12.83 21.16 -4.20
N ASN A 119 11.88 20.47 -4.85
CA ASN A 119 11.92 19.03 -5.05
C ASN A 119 11.90 18.58 -6.52
N ASP A 120 11.55 19.45 -7.46
CA ASP A 120 11.47 19.10 -8.88
C ASP A 120 12.79 18.51 -9.41
N GLY A 121 12.67 17.40 -10.14
CA GLY A 121 13.78 16.61 -10.68
C GLY A 121 14.59 15.84 -9.64
N LYS A 122 14.25 15.88 -8.35
CA LYS A 122 15.07 15.26 -7.29
C LYS A 122 14.70 13.81 -7.02
N THR A 123 15.73 13.04 -6.65
CA THR A 123 15.60 11.77 -5.97
C THR A 123 16.17 11.92 -4.55
N LEU A 124 15.36 11.66 -3.55
CA LEU A 124 15.70 11.87 -2.13
C LEU A 124 15.77 10.54 -1.40
N VAL A 125 16.70 10.42 -0.46
CA VAL A 125 16.87 9.24 0.39
C VAL A 125 16.92 9.73 1.84
N GLU A 126 16.01 9.25 2.69
CA GLU A 126 15.76 9.85 3.99
C GLU A 126 15.57 8.81 5.11
N VAL A 127 15.99 9.18 6.33
CA VAL A 127 15.66 8.50 7.60
C VAL A 127 14.94 9.50 8.51
N PRO A 128 13.63 9.70 8.37
CA PRO A 128 12.90 10.78 9.06
C PRO A 128 12.76 10.55 10.57
N GLU A 129 12.89 11.59 11.39
CA GLU A 129 12.92 11.49 12.86
C GLU A 129 11.65 10.84 13.46
N VAL A 130 10.45 11.20 12.99
CA VAL A 130 9.18 10.64 13.50
C VAL A 130 8.88 9.26 12.93
N TYR A 131 9.32 9.01 11.70
CA TYR A 131 9.28 7.67 11.09
C TYR A 131 10.14 6.69 11.89
N GLU A 132 11.34 7.12 12.31
CA GLU A 132 12.21 6.33 13.19
C GLU A 132 11.61 6.16 14.59
N LEU A 133 10.98 7.19 15.16
CA LEU A 133 10.28 7.10 16.45
C LEU A 133 9.24 5.98 16.44
N ALA A 134 8.41 5.94 15.40
CA ALA A 134 7.40 4.89 15.25
C ALA A 134 8.04 3.49 15.20
N ASN A 135 9.12 3.33 14.41
CA ASN A 135 9.84 2.06 14.31
C ASN A 135 10.53 1.62 15.61
N VAL A 136 11.07 2.56 16.39
CA VAL A 136 11.57 2.27 17.74
C VAL A 136 10.45 1.76 18.64
N VAL A 137 9.26 2.37 18.60
CA VAL A 137 8.12 1.90 19.39
C VAL A 137 7.66 0.52 18.92
N PHE A 138 7.60 0.27 17.60
CA PHE A 138 7.27 -1.05 17.05
C PHE A 138 8.25 -2.14 17.49
N ALA A 139 9.55 -1.84 17.56
CA ALA A 139 10.57 -2.78 18.04
C ALA A 139 10.32 -3.27 19.48
N LEU A 140 9.61 -2.50 20.30
CA LEU A 140 9.27 -2.86 21.68
C LEU A 140 7.99 -3.70 21.81
N THR A 141 7.22 -3.85 20.73
CA THR A 141 5.96 -4.60 20.72
C THR A 141 6.20 -6.11 20.55
N ARG A 142 5.17 -6.93 20.76
CA ARG A 142 5.19 -8.37 20.40
C ARG A 142 5.36 -8.55 18.90
N TYR A 143 4.73 -7.71 18.09
CA TYR A 143 4.91 -7.71 16.64
C TYR A 143 6.37 -7.44 16.24
N GLY A 144 7.08 -6.59 17.00
CA GLY A 144 8.51 -6.31 16.81
C GLY A 144 9.42 -7.53 16.94
N LYS A 145 8.95 -8.62 17.56
CA LYS A 145 9.69 -9.90 17.64
C LYS A 145 9.71 -10.65 16.31
N THR A 146 8.76 -10.39 15.41
CA THR A 146 8.69 -10.98 14.06
C THR A 146 9.80 -10.45 13.16
N GLY A 147 9.95 -11.00 11.95
CA GLY A 147 10.92 -10.48 10.96
C GLY A 147 10.64 -9.05 10.46
N ALA A 148 9.53 -8.41 10.88
CA ALA A 148 9.23 -7.04 10.47
C ALA A 148 10.25 -6.02 10.98
N ILE A 149 10.98 -6.38 12.04
CA ILE A 149 12.08 -5.59 12.60
C ILE A 149 13.42 -6.28 12.34
N GLU A 150 14.37 -5.53 11.79
CA GLU A 150 15.77 -5.92 11.60
C GLU A 150 16.52 -5.91 12.94
N LYS A 151 17.06 -7.06 13.33
CA LYS A 151 17.66 -7.28 14.66
C LYS A 151 19.17 -7.57 14.61
N GLY A 152 19.71 -7.79 13.41
CA GLY A 152 21.10 -8.20 13.18
C GLY A 152 22.11 -7.05 13.22
N THR A 153 21.70 -5.84 13.61
CA THR A 153 22.54 -4.64 13.58
C THR A 153 22.97 -4.21 14.99
N PRO A 154 24.16 -3.59 15.14
CA PRO A 154 24.54 -2.93 16.39
C PRO A 154 23.54 -1.83 16.79
N TYR A 155 22.95 -1.15 15.82
CA TYR A 155 21.93 -0.13 16.07
C TYR A 155 20.70 -0.68 16.79
N TYR A 156 20.19 -1.86 16.39
CA TYR A 156 19.09 -2.52 17.10
C TYR A 156 19.46 -2.81 18.57
N GLN A 157 20.70 -3.21 18.84
CA GLN A 157 21.15 -3.46 20.21
C GLN A 157 21.14 -2.17 21.05
N ASP A 158 21.58 -1.06 20.48
CA ASP A 158 21.54 0.25 21.13
C ASP A 158 20.09 0.72 21.37
N VAL A 159 19.20 0.52 20.41
CA VAL A 159 17.75 0.77 20.55
C VAL A 159 17.21 -0.05 21.72
N MET A 160 17.41 -1.36 21.73
CA MET A 160 16.87 -2.20 22.79
C MET A 160 17.47 -1.87 24.15
N LYS A 161 18.78 -1.59 24.23
CA LYS A 161 19.44 -1.18 25.47
C LYS A 161 18.84 0.11 26.04
N HIS A 162 18.55 1.09 25.19
CA HIS A 162 18.03 2.39 25.62
C HIS A 162 16.53 2.34 25.93
N PHE A 163 15.73 1.68 25.09
CA PHE A 163 14.27 1.81 25.14
C PHE A 163 13.52 0.65 25.83
N SER A 164 14.11 -0.54 26.00
CA SER A 164 13.43 -1.67 26.66
C SER A 164 12.88 -1.38 28.06
N PRO A 165 13.54 -0.57 28.92
CA PRO A 165 12.97 -0.19 30.22
C PRO A 165 11.62 0.53 30.13
N PHE A 166 11.29 1.07 28.95
CA PHE A 166 10.07 1.84 28.69
C PHE A 166 9.02 1.05 27.88
N ALA A 167 9.19 -0.26 27.71
CA ALA A 167 8.23 -1.12 26.99
C ALA A 167 6.81 -1.09 27.59
N GLY A 168 6.68 -0.70 28.87
CA GLY A 168 5.41 -0.49 29.54
C GLY A 168 4.75 0.87 29.30
N LEU A 169 5.26 1.75 28.44
CA LEU A 169 4.64 3.05 28.19
C LEU A 169 3.38 2.94 27.30
N PRO A 170 2.43 3.89 27.39
CA PRO A 170 1.18 3.87 26.62
C PRO A 170 1.36 3.70 25.11
N ALA A 171 2.37 4.33 24.51
CA ALA A 171 2.64 4.22 23.08
C ALA A 171 2.88 2.77 22.64
N VAL A 172 3.71 2.04 23.38
CA VAL A 172 4.03 0.64 23.10
C VAL A 172 2.80 -0.23 23.27
N ARG A 173 2.06 -0.08 24.38
CA ARG A 173 0.87 -0.90 24.64
C ARG A 173 -0.24 -0.70 23.61
N GLN A 174 -0.51 0.54 23.22
CA GLN A 174 -1.59 0.83 22.27
C GLN A 174 -1.25 0.32 20.88
N LEU A 175 -0.03 0.60 20.39
CA LEU A 175 0.39 0.10 19.08
C LEU A 175 0.57 -1.43 19.07
N ASP A 176 1.01 -2.04 20.18
CA ASP A 176 1.03 -3.51 20.32
C ASP A 176 -0.37 -4.12 20.23
N SER A 177 -1.38 -3.46 20.81
CA SER A 177 -2.78 -3.92 20.72
C SER A 177 -3.27 -3.91 19.28
N VAL A 178 -3.02 -2.82 18.54
CA VAL A 178 -3.42 -2.67 17.14
C VAL A 178 -2.74 -3.73 16.27
N LEU A 179 -1.43 -3.89 16.43
CA LEU A 179 -0.64 -4.84 15.63
C LEU A 179 -0.95 -6.31 15.97
N ALA A 180 -1.43 -6.59 17.19
CA ALA A 180 -1.88 -7.92 17.57
C ALA A 180 -3.24 -8.28 16.98
N GLU A 181 -4.11 -7.29 16.77
CA GLU A 181 -5.42 -7.46 16.11
C GLU A 181 -5.28 -7.53 14.59
N ALA A 182 -4.43 -6.65 14.03
CA ALA A 182 -4.25 -6.47 12.59
C ALA A 182 -2.76 -6.27 12.26
N GLY A 183 -2.07 -7.36 11.93
CA GLY A 183 -0.63 -7.32 11.61
C GLY A 183 -0.30 -6.55 10.32
N ASP A 184 -1.27 -6.37 9.43
CA ASP A 184 -1.21 -5.54 8.24
C ASP A 184 -1.28 -4.04 8.54
N ALA A 185 -1.72 -3.64 9.75
CA ALA A 185 -1.69 -2.25 10.20
C ALA A 185 -0.26 -1.69 10.33
N TYR A 186 0.77 -2.53 10.39
CA TYR A 186 2.17 -2.09 10.49
C TYR A 186 2.57 -1.15 9.34
N ALA A 187 2.29 -1.51 8.09
CA ALA A 187 2.66 -0.72 6.93
C ALA A 187 2.05 0.70 6.95
N PRO A 188 0.71 0.87 7.09
CA PRO A 188 0.12 2.20 7.09
C PRO A 188 0.51 3.04 8.33
N LEU A 189 0.63 2.44 9.52
CA LEU A 189 1.12 3.15 10.71
C LEU A 189 2.56 3.68 10.51
N LYS A 190 3.44 2.86 9.94
CA LYS A 190 4.82 3.20 9.61
C LYS A 190 4.87 4.34 8.58
N MET A 191 4.16 4.20 7.45
CA MET A 191 4.14 5.20 6.39
C MET A 191 3.59 6.54 6.89
N ASP A 192 2.47 6.53 7.61
CA ASP A 192 1.83 7.77 8.06
C ASP A 192 2.61 8.54 9.11
N ALA A 193 3.56 7.90 9.81
CA ALA A 193 4.52 8.59 10.65
C ALA A 193 5.39 9.58 9.86
N TYR A 194 5.57 9.39 8.56
CA TYR A 194 6.27 10.33 7.67
C TYR A 194 5.51 11.66 7.49
N ALA A 195 4.20 11.68 7.73
CA ALA A 195 3.38 12.90 7.69
C ALA A 195 3.58 13.80 8.93
N PHE A 196 4.51 13.48 9.84
CA PHE A 196 4.76 14.25 11.05
C PHE A 196 6.24 14.60 11.21
N ARG A 197 6.49 15.73 11.87
CA ARG A 197 7.84 16.20 12.24
C ARG A 197 7.85 16.77 13.65
N PHE A 198 9.01 16.86 14.29
CA PHE A 198 9.12 17.60 15.53
C PHE A 198 9.08 19.12 15.29
N GLY A 199 8.09 19.79 15.85
CA GLY A 199 8.05 21.24 16.04
C GLY A 199 8.38 21.56 17.50
N ARG A 200 9.65 21.81 17.79
CA ARG A 200 10.19 21.83 19.17
C ARG A 200 9.96 20.49 19.86
N ASP A 201 9.13 20.44 20.91
CA ASP A 201 8.87 19.24 21.72
C ASP A 201 7.51 18.58 21.44
N ARG A 202 6.87 18.96 20.32
CA ARG A 202 5.60 18.41 19.85
C ARG A 202 5.74 17.84 18.45
N LEU A 203 4.95 16.82 18.15
CA LEU A 203 4.76 16.30 16.81
C LEU A 203 3.76 17.20 16.09
N VAL A 204 4.21 17.79 14.99
CA VAL A 204 3.43 18.67 14.15
C VAL A 204 3.23 17.97 12.82
N LYS A 205 1.99 18.00 12.33
CA LYS A 205 1.62 17.46 11.04
C LYS A 205 2.33 18.24 9.92
N SER A 206 2.75 17.54 8.88
CA SER A 206 3.38 18.12 7.70
C SER A 206 2.40 19.05 6.99
N ASP A 207 2.90 20.17 6.47
CA ASP A 207 2.12 21.05 5.59
C ASP A 207 1.99 20.46 4.16
N VAL A 208 2.74 19.38 3.88
CA VAL A 208 2.78 18.70 2.57
C VAL A 208 1.92 17.44 2.58
N TYR A 209 1.95 16.65 3.66
CA TYR A 209 1.27 15.35 3.71
C TYR A 209 0.21 15.34 4.80
N ASP A 210 -1.04 15.06 4.42
CA ASP A 210 -2.08 14.68 5.34
C ASP A 210 -1.86 13.25 5.86
N ARG A 211 -1.51 12.36 4.93
CA ARG A 211 -1.19 10.95 5.13
C ARG A 211 -0.33 10.48 3.96
N VAL A 212 0.41 9.41 4.20
CA VAL A 212 1.36 8.85 3.22
C VAL A 212 0.98 7.41 2.88
N SER A 213 0.33 6.72 3.81
CA SER A 213 -0.27 5.42 3.59
C SER A 213 -1.54 5.50 2.73
N TRP A 214 -2.14 4.35 2.50
CA TRP A 214 -3.38 4.19 1.74
C TRP A 214 -4.62 4.49 2.60
N GLY A 215 -5.75 4.77 1.94
CA GLY A 215 -7.03 5.02 2.59
C GLY A 215 -7.38 6.51 2.72
N GLU A 216 -8.35 6.82 3.57
CA GLU A 216 -8.88 8.19 3.76
C GLU A 216 -8.31 8.93 4.97
N GLU A 217 -7.80 8.19 5.96
CA GLU A 217 -7.36 8.74 7.24
C GLU A 217 -5.92 8.37 7.54
N ASN A 218 -5.22 9.26 8.24
CA ASN A 218 -3.88 9.01 8.75
C ASN A 218 -3.94 8.06 9.95
N GLN A 219 -3.41 6.84 9.79
CA GLN A 219 -3.51 5.77 10.78
C GLN A 219 -2.67 6.01 12.05
N ILE A 220 -1.59 6.80 11.96
CA ILE A 220 -0.76 7.10 13.14
C ILE A 220 -1.31 8.29 13.95
N ALA A 221 -2.14 9.14 13.35
CA ALA A 221 -2.63 10.37 13.96
C ALA A 221 -3.29 10.18 15.35
N PRO A 222 -4.13 9.15 15.60
CA PRO A 222 -4.69 8.90 16.93
C PRO A 222 -3.64 8.63 18.01
N TYR A 223 -2.46 8.15 17.64
CA TYR A 223 -1.38 7.78 18.55
C TYR A 223 -0.34 8.89 18.77
N VAL A 224 -0.48 10.03 18.09
CA VAL A 224 0.45 11.17 18.23
C VAL A 224 0.66 11.62 19.68
N PRO A 225 -0.38 11.78 20.52
CA PRO A 225 -0.18 12.19 21.92
C PRO A 225 0.66 11.21 22.73
N VAL A 226 0.48 9.90 22.52
CA VAL A 226 1.26 8.87 23.24
C VAL A 226 2.67 8.74 22.70
N LEU A 227 2.88 8.94 21.38
CA LEU A 227 4.20 8.98 20.76
C LEU A 227 5.03 10.18 21.25
N GLU A 228 4.40 11.37 21.36
CA GLU A 228 5.04 12.54 21.97
C GLU A 228 5.47 12.27 23.42
N ALA A 229 4.57 11.69 24.23
CA ALA A 229 4.86 11.36 25.62
C ALA A 229 5.99 10.34 25.74
N PHE A 230 6.02 9.33 24.85
CA PHE A 230 7.11 8.37 24.75
C PHE A 230 8.43 9.08 24.40
N ALA A 231 8.43 9.93 23.37
CA ALA A 231 9.63 10.63 22.94
C ALA A 231 10.25 11.50 24.05
N ARG A 232 9.41 12.18 24.86
CA ARG A 232 9.85 12.96 26.01
C ARG A 232 10.41 12.09 27.14
N GLN A 233 9.66 11.07 27.57
CA GLN A 233 10.05 10.22 28.70
C GLN A 233 11.31 9.39 28.44
N THR A 234 11.57 9.06 27.17
CA THR A 234 12.71 8.23 26.76
C THR A 234 13.90 9.04 26.27
N ASN A 235 13.81 10.38 26.24
CA ASN A 235 14.78 11.24 25.59
C ASN A 235 15.07 10.82 24.14
N PHE A 236 14.05 10.38 23.40
CA PHE A 236 14.18 9.86 22.04
C PHE A 236 14.95 10.82 21.12
N ARG A 237 14.67 12.12 21.17
CA ARG A 237 15.34 13.09 20.30
C ARG A 237 16.83 13.21 20.58
N VAL A 238 17.26 13.01 21.83
CA VAL A 238 18.68 12.96 22.19
C VAL A 238 19.30 11.68 21.61
N PHE A 239 18.61 10.55 21.75
CA PHE A 239 19.02 9.29 21.14
C PHE A 239 19.15 9.40 19.61
N TYR A 240 18.15 9.96 18.93
CA TYR A 240 18.15 10.13 17.47
C TYR A 240 19.31 11.04 17.02
N ARG A 241 19.51 12.20 17.67
CA ARG A 241 20.64 13.10 17.37
C ARG A 241 22.00 12.45 17.59
N LYS A 242 22.13 11.60 18.61
CA LYS A 242 23.36 10.83 18.85
C LYS A 242 23.68 9.88 17.69
N HIS A 243 22.67 9.41 16.95
CA HIS A 243 22.82 8.48 15.82
C HIS A 243 22.74 9.16 14.45
N THR A 244 22.67 10.50 14.37
CA THR A 244 22.61 11.21 13.07
C THR A 244 23.76 10.85 12.13
N VAL A 245 24.99 10.74 12.66
CA VAL A 245 26.15 10.30 11.85
C VAL A 245 25.96 8.89 11.28
N TYR A 246 25.34 7.98 12.05
CA TYR A 246 25.03 6.63 11.56
C TYR A 246 23.98 6.67 10.45
N TYR A 247 22.91 7.45 10.60
CA TYR A 247 21.89 7.58 9.54
C TYR A 247 22.46 8.21 8.28
N GLU A 248 23.29 9.25 8.39
CA GLU A 248 23.98 9.89 7.26
C GLU A 248 24.92 8.91 6.55
N GLN A 249 25.62 8.05 7.28
CA GLN A 249 26.44 6.98 6.70
C GLN A 249 25.58 5.98 5.91
N LEU A 250 24.43 5.57 6.42
CA LEU A 250 23.51 4.70 5.70
C LEU A 250 22.96 5.37 4.45
N ILE A 251 22.53 6.64 4.52
CA ILE A 251 22.04 7.39 3.35
C ILE A 251 23.14 7.49 2.29
N ALA A 252 24.37 7.82 2.68
CA ALA A 252 25.49 7.89 1.76
C ALA A 252 25.84 6.52 1.16
N ASP A 253 25.78 5.45 1.95
CA ASP A 253 26.01 4.09 1.47
C ASP A 253 24.91 3.61 0.52
N PHE A 254 23.66 3.94 0.82
CA PHE A 254 22.54 3.69 -0.08
C PHE A 254 22.77 4.37 -1.42
N GLY A 255 23.06 5.68 -1.43
CA GLY A 255 23.29 6.44 -2.66
C GLY A 255 24.47 5.94 -3.50
N ARG A 256 25.52 5.38 -2.88
CA ARG A 256 26.64 4.76 -3.63
C ARG A 256 26.27 3.45 -4.32
N ASN A 257 25.34 2.69 -3.74
CA ASN A 257 25.03 1.33 -4.17
C ASN A 257 23.69 1.21 -4.92
N VAL A 258 22.77 2.15 -4.69
CA VAL A 258 21.41 2.16 -5.25
C VAL A 258 21.19 3.50 -5.95
N ASP A 259 21.35 3.48 -7.27
CA ASP A 259 21.21 4.68 -8.10
C ASP A 259 19.73 4.92 -8.46
N VAL A 260 19.01 5.58 -7.55
CA VAL A 260 17.58 5.88 -7.69
C VAL A 260 17.30 6.77 -8.92
N ALA A 261 18.21 7.69 -9.24
CA ALA A 261 18.06 8.58 -10.40
C ALA A 261 18.13 7.79 -11.71
N MET A 262 19.07 6.84 -11.81
CA MET A 262 19.14 5.91 -12.94
C MET A 262 17.88 5.04 -13.02
N MET A 263 17.40 4.49 -11.89
CA MET A 263 16.16 3.68 -11.88
C MET A 263 14.96 4.48 -12.39
N LYS A 264 14.78 5.71 -11.89
CA LYS A 264 13.73 6.64 -12.36
C LYS A 264 13.83 6.86 -13.86
N LYS A 265 15.03 7.21 -14.36
CA LYS A 265 15.26 7.45 -15.79
C LYS A 265 14.97 6.22 -16.63
N TRP A 266 15.35 5.03 -16.15
CA TRP A 266 15.07 3.77 -16.82
C TRP A 266 13.56 3.51 -16.88
N LEU A 267 12.86 3.64 -15.75
CA LEU A 267 11.41 3.44 -15.66
C LEU A 267 10.65 4.42 -16.57
N GLU A 268 10.98 5.71 -16.56
CA GLU A 268 10.35 6.72 -17.43
C GLU A 268 10.64 6.50 -18.92
N LYS A 269 11.75 5.83 -19.26
CA LYS A 269 12.03 5.41 -20.63
C LYS A 269 11.15 4.22 -21.03
N GLN A 270 10.98 3.25 -20.14
CA GLN A 270 10.24 2.02 -20.42
C GLN A 270 8.71 2.18 -20.31
N PHE A 271 8.27 3.22 -19.59
CA PHE A 271 6.87 3.58 -19.36
C PHE A 271 6.65 5.07 -19.69
N PRO A 272 6.67 5.45 -20.98
CA PRO A 272 6.73 6.86 -21.39
C PRO A 272 5.50 7.70 -21.00
N ARG A 273 4.39 7.06 -20.63
CA ARG A 273 3.15 7.70 -20.16
C ARG A 273 3.19 8.10 -18.69
N THR A 274 4.12 7.53 -17.91
CA THR A 274 4.20 7.75 -16.46
C THR A 274 5.48 8.50 -16.14
N ARG A 275 5.34 9.63 -15.45
CA ARG A 275 6.47 10.49 -15.06
C ARG A 275 6.24 11.04 -13.66
N TYR A 276 7.34 11.18 -12.93
CA TYR A 276 7.34 11.78 -11.61
C TYR A 276 8.24 13.00 -11.55
N SER A 277 7.71 14.09 -10.99
CA SER A 277 8.50 15.29 -10.71
C SER A 277 9.57 15.00 -9.66
N ALA A 278 9.27 14.17 -8.66
CA ALA A 278 10.22 13.76 -7.63
C ALA A 278 10.04 12.29 -7.21
N VAL A 279 11.10 11.70 -6.69
CA VAL A 279 11.08 10.34 -6.10
C VAL A 279 11.70 10.40 -4.70
N LYS A 280 11.07 9.72 -3.74
CA LYS A 280 11.57 9.58 -2.37
C LYS A 280 11.75 8.13 -1.99
N VAL A 281 12.90 7.83 -1.40
CA VAL A 281 13.16 6.57 -0.70
C VAL A 281 13.26 6.87 0.78
N VAL A 282 12.34 6.32 1.56
CA VAL A 282 12.27 6.50 3.00
C VAL A 282 12.58 5.17 3.66
N PHE A 283 13.55 5.13 4.57
CA PHE A 283 13.84 3.90 5.31
C PHE A 283 14.08 4.17 6.80
N SER A 284 14.01 3.10 7.58
CA SER A 284 14.54 3.04 8.94
C SER A 284 15.50 1.85 9.03
N PRO A 285 16.60 1.96 9.79
CA PRO A 285 17.52 0.85 9.99
C PRO A 285 16.88 -0.33 10.76
N LEU A 286 15.69 -0.13 11.31
CA LEU A 286 14.90 -1.15 12.03
C LEU A 286 13.90 -1.87 11.13
N VAL A 287 13.59 -1.37 9.93
CA VAL A 287 12.63 -2.08 9.05
C VAL A 287 13.29 -3.35 8.52
N GLY A 288 12.64 -4.49 8.75
CA GLY A 288 13.06 -5.80 8.27
C GLY A 288 12.49 -6.11 6.88
N TRP A 289 11.47 -6.97 6.78
CA TRP A 289 10.90 -7.36 5.48
C TRP A 289 9.81 -6.42 4.93
N ASN A 290 9.26 -5.50 5.74
CA ASN A 290 8.07 -4.76 5.35
C ASN A 290 8.38 -3.55 4.46
N GLN A 291 8.02 -3.69 3.19
CA GLN A 291 8.17 -2.67 2.15
C GLN A 291 6.79 -2.18 1.70
N SER A 292 6.74 -0.98 1.16
CA SER A 292 5.50 -0.35 0.75
C SER A 292 5.78 0.86 -0.14
N ALA A 293 4.97 1.06 -1.17
CA ALA A 293 5.06 2.20 -2.06
C ALA A 293 3.74 2.97 -2.13
N ASN A 294 3.84 4.26 -2.44
CA ASN A 294 2.68 5.08 -2.79
C ASN A 294 3.11 6.20 -3.72
N SER A 295 2.14 6.82 -4.39
CA SER A 295 2.39 7.99 -5.22
C SER A 295 1.32 9.05 -5.00
N PHE A 296 1.70 10.30 -5.27
CA PHE A 296 0.85 11.47 -5.04
C PHE A 296 0.90 12.37 -6.26
N GLU A 297 -0.22 13.02 -6.56
CA GLU A 297 -0.28 14.08 -7.55
C GLU A 297 -1.11 15.24 -6.98
N ASP A 298 -0.56 16.45 -7.06
CA ASP A 298 -1.29 17.66 -6.73
C ASP A 298 -0.77 18.83 -7.56
N ASN A 299 -1.70 19.56 -8.20
CA ASN A 299 -1.43 20.78 -8.95
C ASN A 299 -0.28 20.65 -9.98
N GLY A 300 -0.29 19.55 -10.75
CA GLY A 300 0.69 19.28 -11.82
C GLY A 300 2.06 18.83 -11.33
N PHE A 301 2.21 18.51 -10.04
CA PHE A 301 3.42 17.90 -9.48
C PHE A 301 3.11 16.49 -9.01
N SER A 302 3.89 15.51 -9.48
CA SER A 302 3.74 14.10 -9.11
C SER A 302 4.97 13.61 -8.34
N GLU A 303 4.75 12.82 -7.29
CA GLU A 303 5.81 12.31 -6.42
C GLU A 303 5.58 10.83 -6.10
N ALA A 304 6.60 10.00 -6.29
CA ALA A 304 6.56 8.57 -5.94
C ALA A 304 7.42 8.29 -4.70
N HIS A 305 6.91 7.47 -3.78
CA HIS A 305 7.56 7.10 -2.52
C HIS A 305 7.78 5.59 -2.46
N ALA A 306 8.99 5.18 -2.09
CA ALA A 306 9.32 3.83 -1.68
C ALA A 306 9.72 3.83 -0.20
N HIS A 307 8.95 3.13 0.64
CA HIS A 307 9.22 2.94 2.06
C HIS A 307 9.79 1.56 2.30
N ILE A 308 11.11 1.47 2.42
CA ILE A 308 11.85 0.20 2.36
C ILE A 308 12.68 -0.05 3.61
N ASN A 309 13.22 -1.27 3.71
CA ASN A 309 14.34 -1.56 4.59
C ASN A 309 15.66 -1.09 4.00
N PHE A 310 16.66 -0.93 4.86
CA PHE A 310 18.02 -0.76 4.38
C PHE A 310 18.57 -2.11 3.87
N PRO A 311 19.17 -2.18 2.67
CA PRO A 311 19.67 -3.42 2.09
C PRO A 311 21.03 -3.78 2.70
N PHE A 312 21.03 -4.17 3.98
CA PHE A 312 22.25 -4.67 4.64
C PHE A 312 22.79 -5.88 3.88
N GLU A 313 24.05 -5.81 3.46
CA GLU A 313 24.74 -6.98 2.92
C GLU A 313 25.30 -7.86 4.03
N SER A 314 25.22 -9.18 3.83
CA SER A 314 26.03 -10.11 4.61
C SER A 314 27.52 -9.80 4.43
N ARG A 315 28.34 -10.09 5.45
CA ARG A 315 29.80 -9.85 5.43
C ARG A 315 30.55 -10.60 4.32
N THR A 316 29.90 -11.51 3.62
CA THR A 316 30.44 -12.24 2.48
C THR A 316 30.29 -11.42 1.19
N LYS A 317 31.40 -10.95 0.63
CA LYS A 317 31.44 -10.31 -0.70
C LYS A 317 31.05 -11.33 -1.77
N GLN A 318 29.76 -11.43 -2.07
CA GLN A 318 29.29 -12.24 -3.18
C GLN A 318 29.26 -11.40 -4.48
N PRO A 319 29.52 -12.00 -5.66
CA PRO A 319 29.33 -11.34 -6.95
C PRO A 319 27.92 -10.74 -7.08
N GLY A 320 27.76 -9.58 -7.71
CA GLY A 320 26.45 -8.94 -7.91
C GLY A 320 25.88 -8.18 -6.68
N GLY A 321 26.70 -7.83 -5.68
CA GLY A 321 26.25 -7.13 -4.46
C GLY A 321 25.42 -5.88 -4.74
N ARG A 322 25.90 -5.01 -5.65
CA ARG A 322 25.16 -3.82 -6.10
C ARG A 322 23.77 -4.16 -6.63
N GLY A 323 23.66 -5.17 -7.49
CA GLY A 323 22.38 -5.62 -8.04
C GLY A 323 21.41 -6.08 -6.94
N ARG A 324 21.88 -6.89 -5.98
CA ARG A 324 21.05 -7.33 -4.85
C ARG A 324 20.53 -6.19 -3.99
N ARG A 325 21.37 -5.17 -3.72
CA ARG A 325 20.95 -3.99 -2.96
C ARG A 325 19.89 -3.15 -3.68
N MET A 326 19.85 -3.23 -5.00
CA MET A 326 18.92 -2.48 -5.84
C MET A 326 17.52 -3.10 -5.92
N ILE A 327 17.38 -4.41 -5.70
CA ILE A 327 16.12 -5.16 -5.94
C ILE A 327 14.94 -4.50 -5.22
N ILE A 328 15.06 -4.31 -3.91
CA ILE A 328 13.94 -3.80 -3.10
C ILE A 328 13.57 -2.38 -3.48
N ALA A 329 14.55 -1.49 -3.61
CA ALA A 329 14.28 -0.12 -4.02
C ALA A 329 13.61 -0.07 -5.40
N PHE A 330 14.08 -0.89 -6.35
CA PHE A 330 13.52 -0.90 -7.69
C PHE A 330 12.12 -1.50 -7.74
N THR A 331 11.86 -2.58 -6.99
CA THR A 331 10.54 -3.23 -6.94
C THR A 331 9.48 -2.33 -6.31
N GLU A 332 9.81 -1.57 -5.26
CA GLU A 332 8.86 -0.59 -4.71
C GLU A 332 8.65 0.61 -5.64
N LEU A 333 9.72 1.10 -6.28
CA LEU A 333 9.60 2.23 -7.20
C LEU A 333 8.83 1.88 -8.47
N ASN A 334 9.04 0.69 -9.03
CA ASN A 334 8.44 0.31 -10.31
C ASN A 334 6.92 0.10 -10.22
N HIS A 335 6.34 -0.17 -9.04
CA HIS A 335 4.90 -0.21 -8.83
C HIS A 335 4.22 1.08 -9.28
N SER A 336 4.88 2.22 -9.06
CA SER A 336 4.40 3.53 -9.47
C SER A 336 4.34 3.72 -10.99
N TYR A 337 4.89 2.79 -11.78
CA TYR A 337 4.93 2.82 -13.25
C TYR A 337 4.18 1.66 -13.88
N LEU A 338 4.38 0.45 -13.35
CA LEU A 338 3.82 -0.77 -13.91
C LEU A 338 2.33 -0.91 -13.59
N ASN A 339 1.86 -0.51 -12.40
CA ASN A 339 0.46 -0.69 -12.03
C ASN A 339 -0.46 0.16 -12.94
N PRO A 340 -0.20 1.47 -13.16
CA PRO A 340 -1.02 2.26 -14.09
C PRO A 340 -0.97 1.74 -15.54
N GLU A 341 0.14 1.11 -15.95
CA GLU A 341 0.22 0.48 -17.27
C GLU A 341 -0.59 -0.82 -17.31
N ALA A 342 -0.51 -1.66 -16.27
CA ALA A 342 -1.26 -2.91 -16.15
C ALA A 342 -2.78 -2.69 -16.07
N ASP A 343 -3.24 -1.65 -15.39
CA ASP A 343 -4.66 -1.29 -15.28
C ASP A 343 -5.34 -1.18 -16.65
N ARG A 344 -4.61 -0.70 -17.66
CA ARG A 344 -5.08 -0.54 -19.05
C ARG A 344 -5.34 -1.86 -19.76
N TYR A 345 -4.79 -2.96 -19.24
CA TYR A 345 -4.96 -4.32 -19.73
C TYR A 345 -5.74 -5.20 -18.74
N SER A 346 -6.44 -4.60 -17.78
CA SER A 346 -7.10 -5.32 -16.68
C SER A 346 -8.05 -6.43 -17.16
N LYS A 347 -8.73 -6.25 -18.29
CA LYS A 347 -9.60 -7.28 -18.88
C LYS A 347 -8.79 -8.46 -19.42
N GLU A 348 -7.77 -8.18 -20.23
CA GLU A 348 -6.90 -9.17 -20.84
C GLU A 348 -6.10 -9.94 -19.78
N ILE A 349 -5.67 -9.25 -18.72
CA ILE A 349 -5.03 -9.85 -17.55
C ILE A 349 -6.00 -10.75 -16.80
N ALA A 350 -7.23 -10.31 -16.53
CA ALA A 350 -8.25 -11.15 -15.89
C ALA A 350 -8.52 -12.42 -16.70
N GLU A 351 -8.44 -12.33 -18.01
CA GLU A 351 -8.58 -13.43 -18.94
C GLU A 351 -7.35 -14.37 -18.98
N ALA A 352 -6.12 -13.85 -18.81
CA ALA A 352 -4.89 -14.64 -18.83
C ALA A 352 -4.55 -15.27 -17.46
N PHE A 353 -4.84 -14.56 -16.37
CA PHE A 353 -4.56 -14.93 -14.98
C PHE A 353 -5.82 -15.34 -14.22
N GLY A 354 -6.90 -15.70 -14.91
CA GLY A 354 -8.21 -16.00 -14.30
C GLY A 354 -8.19 -17.24 -13.40
N ASP A 355 -7.38 -18.24 -13.72
CA ASP A 355 -7.12 -19.41 -12.86
C ASP A 355 -5.84 -19.21 -12.05
N LEU A 356 -5.96 -18.56 -10.90
CA LEU A 356 -4.83 -18.26 -10.02
C LEU A 356 -4.09 -19.51 -9.52
N SER A 357 -4.73 -20.68 -9.49
CA SER A 357 -4.09 -21.92 -9.01
C SER A 357 -2.88 -22.33 -9.86
N LYS A 358 -2.79 -21.84 -11.10
CA LYS A 358 -1.66 -22.01 -12.01
C LYS A 358 -0.49 -21.09 -11.73
N TRP A 359 -0.73 -19.99 -11.02
CA TRP A 359 0.22 -18.88 -10.85
C TRP A 359 0.75 -18.80 -9.41
N ILE A 360 -0.08 -19.05 -8.40
CA ILE A 360 0.27 -18.89 -6.98
C ILE A 360 0.21 -20.22 -6.24
N THR A 361 1.03 -20.36 -5.19
CA THR A 361 1.04 -21.56 -4.33
C THR A 361 0.31 -21.28 -3.01
N PRO A 362 -0.73 -22.06 -2.65
CA PRO A 362 -1.38 -21.95 -1.35
C PRO A 362 -0.39 -22.08 -0.19
N GLY A 363 -0.54 -21.23 0.83
CA GLY A 363 0.33 -21.23 2.02
C GLY A 363 1.72 -20.60 1.82
N LYS A 364 2.03 -20.12 0.62
CA LYS A 364 3.23 -19.31 0.31
C LYS A 364 2.87 -17.83 0.21
N PRO A 365 3.84 -16.89 0.28
CA PRO A 365 3.58 -15.45 0.16
C PRO A 365 2.73 -15.03 -1.06
N SER A 366 2.88 -15.72 -2.20
CA SER A 366 2.08 -15.50 -3.41
C SER A 366 0.57 -15.61 -3.20
N ALA A 367 0.11 -16.32 -2.17
CA ALA A 367 -1.31 -16.42 -1.83
C ALA A 367 -1.94 -15.07 -1.44
N GLY A 368 -1.14 -14.07 -1.07
CA GLY A 368 -1.62 -12.70 -0.83
C GLY A 368 -2.06 -11.97 -2.11
N TYR A 369 -1.62 -12.42 -3.28
CA TYR A 369 -1.96 -11.85 -4.59
C TYR A 369 -3.16 -12.57 -5.18
N ASN A 370 -4.29 -12.39 -4.51
CA ASN A 370 -5.50 -13.20 -4.65
C ASN A 370 -6.45 -12.76 -5.78
N ASN A 371 -6.00 -11.87 -6.66
CA ASN A 371 -6.71 -11.50 -7.89
C ASN A 371 -5.75 -11.41 -9.08
N SER A 372 -6.29 -11.62 -10.27
CA SER A 372 -5.52 -11.71 -11.53
C SER A 372 -4.63 -10.50 -11.79
N LEU A 373 -5.11 -9.28 -11.50
CA LEU A 373 -4.34 -8.06 -11.70
C LEU A 373 -3.15 -8.01 -10.75
N SER A 374 -3.39 -8.13 -9.44
CA SER A 374 -2.30 -8.11 -8.44
C SER A 374 -1.27 -9.21 -8.67
N CYS A 375 -1.70 -10.39 -9.15
CA CYS A 375 -0.79 -11.48 -9.48
C CYS A 375 0.08 -11.12 -10.68
N PHE A 376 -0.51 -10.62 -11.76
CA PHE A 376 0.24 -10.18 -12.94
C PHE A 376 1.19 -9.02 -12.62
N GLU A 377 0.74 -8.02 -11.87
CA GLU A 377 1.55 -6.88 -11.43
C GLU A 377 2.79 -7.34 -10.68
N GLU A 378 2.66 -8.34 -9.81
CA GLU A 378 3.80 -8.87 -9.06
C GLU A 378 4.77 -9.70 -9.92
N TYR A 379 4.26 -10.45 -10.89
CA TYR A 379 5.08 -11.09 -11.91
C TYR A 379 5.86 -10.04 -12.73
N MET A 380 5.20 -8.97 -13.17
CA MET A 380 5.84 -7.88 -13.88
C MET A 380 6.85 -7.15 -12.99
N ASN A 381 6.54 -6.90 -11.71
CA ASN A 381 7.41 -6.22 -10.77
C ASN A 381 8.82 -6.85 -10.73
N TYR A 382 8.88 -8.17 -10.54
CA TYR A 382 10.16 -8.89 -10.52
C TYR A 382 10.72 -9.15 -11.91
N GLY A 383 9.89 -9.34 -12.94
CA GLY A 383 10.35 -9.43 -14.32
C GLY A 383 11.06 -8.14 -14.78
N LEU A 384 10.60 -6.97 -14.35
CA LEU A 384 11.26 -5.69 -14.62
C LEU A 384 12.66 -5.61 -13.99
N VAL A 385 12.88 -6.23 -12.83
CA VAL A 385 14.21 -6.29 -12.22
C VAL A 385 15.17 -7.05 -13.14
N THR A 386 14.72 -8.14 -13.75
CA THR A 386 15.51 -8.90 -14.75
C THR A 386 15.87 -8.02 -15.94
N LEU A 387 14.91 -7.27 -16.47
CA LEU A 387 15.16 -6.37 -17.61
C LEU A 387 16.17 -5.29 -17.24
N LEU A 388 16.03 -4.66 -16.06
CA LEU A 388 17.00 -3.70 -15.54
C LEU A 388 18.40 -4.31 -15.45
N PHE A 389 18.52 -5.50 -14.87
CA PHE A 389 19.82 -6.17 -14.74
C PHE A 389 20.46 -6.48 -16.09
N SER A 390 19.65 -6.87 -17.08
CA SER A 390 20.13 -7.13 -18.44
C SER A 390 20.71 -5.90 -19.14
N ASP A 391 20.27 -4.69 -18.76
CA ASP A 391 20.78 -3.43 -19.30
C ASP A 391 21.99 -2.88 -18.52
N LEU A 392 22.12 -3.23 -17.24
CA LEU A 392 23.12 -2.61 -16.34
C LEU A 392 24.38 -3.44 -16.11
N PHE A 393 24.27 -4.76 -16.13
CA PHE A 393 25.36 -5.66 -15.76
C PHE A 393 25.86 -6.46 -16.97
N ASP A 394 27.09 -6.95 -16.88
CA ASP A 394 27.59 -7.94 -17.83
C ASP A 394 26.71 -9.21 -17.80
N ALA A 395 26.68 -9.95 -18.91
CA ALA A 395 25.79 -11.09 -19.07
C ALA A 395 25.94 -12.16 -17.97
N PRO A 396 27.15 -12.57 -17.54
CA PRO A 396 27.32 -13.47 -16.39
C PRO A 396 26.72 -12.94 -15.09
N THR A 397 26.98 -11.67 -14.75
CA THR A 397 26.44 -11.05 -13.52
C THR A 397 24.92 -10.91 -13.58
N ALA A 398 24.37 -10.47 -14.72
CA ALA A 398 22.93 -10.35 -14.92
C ALA A 398 22.23 -11.71 -14.80
N GLU A 399 22.80 -12.75 -15.41
CA GLU A 399 22.25 -14.11 -15.35
C GLU A 399 22.28 -14.69 -13.93
N LEU A 400 23.38 -14.50 -13.19
CA LEU A 400 23.46 -14.92 -11.78
C LEU A 400 22.36 -14.25 -10.93
N LEU A 401 22.19 -12.93 -11.07
CA LEU A 401 21.19 -12.19 -10.31
C LEU A 401 19.76 -12.59 -10.68
N ARG A 402 19.51 -12.83 -11.97
CA ARG A 402 18.24 -13.32 -12.50
C ARG A 402 17.87 -14.68 -11.89
N GLN A 403 18.78 -15.65 -11.95
CA GLN A 403 18.57 -16.99 -11.39
C GLN A 403 18.27 -16.96 -9.88
N GLN A 404 19.02 -16.15 -9.11
CA GLN A 404 18.77 -15.96 -7.68
C GLN A 404 17.35 -15.42 -7.40
N MET A 405 16.91 -14.47 -8.23
CA MET A 405 15.59 -13.87 -8.10
C MET A 405 14.47 -14.83 -8.51
N GLU A 406 14.64 -15.58 -9.60
CA GLU A 406 13.71 -16.63 -10.01
C GLU A 406 13.53 -17.69 -8.93
N ASP A 407 14.64 -18.15 -8.33
CA ASP A 407 14.60 -19.13 -7.25
C ASP A 407 13.86 -18.59 -6.03
N ASN A 408 14.04 -17.31 -5.69
CA ASN A 408 13.27 -16.68 -4.62
C ASN A 408 11.78 -16.59 -4.97
N MET A 409 11.43 -16.17 -6.19
CA MET A 409 10.04 -16.04 -6.64
C MET A 409 9.32 -17.38 -6.67
N VAL A 410 9.95 -18.43 -7.20
CA VAL A 410 9.36 -19.76 -7.33
C VAL A 410 9.36 -20.50 -6.00
N ASN A 411 10.52 -20.67 -5.35
CA ASN A 411 10.66 -21.60 -4.23
C ASN A 411 10.24 -20.99 -2.88
N PHE A 412 10.60 -19.73 -2.65
CA PHE A 412 10.28 -19.04 -1.41
C PHE A 412 8.90 -18.38 -1.48
N ARG A 413 8.64 -17.56 -2.51
CA ARG A 413 7.38 -16.80 -2.62
C ARG A 413 6.22 -17.60 -3.21
N GLY A 414 6.48 -18.62 -4.03
CA GLY A 414 5.46 -19.53 -4.57
C GLY A 414 4.80 -19.06 -5.87
N PHE A 415 5.47 -18.21 -6.65
CA PHE A 415 5.02 -17.83 -7.99
C PHE A 415 5.45 -18.89 -9.01
N GLN A 416 4.62 -19.92 -9.17
CA GLN A 416 4.99 -21.21 -9.75
C GLN A 416 5.52 -21.11 -11.20
N GLN A 417 4.95 -20.20 -11.99
CA GLN A 417 5.32 -20.00 -13.39
C GLN A 417 6.35 -18.88 -13.61
N PHE A 418 6.91 -18.30 -12.53
CA PHE A 418 7.72 -17.07 -12.64
C PHE A 418 8.92 -17.23 -13.57
N ARG A 419 9.67 -18.34 -13.48
CA ARG A 419 10.81 -18.60 -14.37
C ARG A 419 10.41 -18.54 -15.86
N ALA A 420 9.34 -19.25 -16.23
CA ALA A 420 8.88 -19.27 -17.62
C ALA A 420 8.38 -17.89 -18.09
N PHE A 421 7.76 -17.13 -17.19
CA PHE A 421 7.31 -15.77 -17.47
C PHE A 421 8.50 -14.81 -17.66
N ASP A 422 9.49 -14.88 -16.77
CA ASP A 422 10.71 -14.07 -16.80
C ASP A 422 11.50 -14.31 -18.10
N GLU A 423 11.70 -15.58 -18.46
CA GLU A 423 12.35 -15.99 -19.71
C GLU A 423 11.63 -15.43 -20.95
N GLU A 424 10.31 -15.51 -21.00
CA GLU A 424 9.54 -14.98 -22.12
C GLU A 424 9.60 -13.44 -22.16
N LEU A 425 9.45 -12.77 -21.02
CA LEU A 425 9.54 -11.32 -20.95
C LEU A 425 10.91 -10.84 -21.42
N LEU A 426 11.99 -11.50 -20.99
CA LEU A 426 13.35 -11.20 -21.42
C LEU A 426 13.56 -11.47 -22.91
N ARG A 427 12.95 -12.54 -23.45
CA ARG A 427 12.97 -12.83 -24.89
C ARG A 427 12.26 -11.74 -25.70
N LEU A 428 11.06 -11.33 -25.28
CA LEU A 428 10.32 -10.23 -25.88
C LEU A 428 11.11 -8.94 -25.82
N TYR A 429 11.72 -8.65 -24.66
CA TYR A 429 12.56 -7.48 -24.48
C TYR A 429 13.74 -7.50 -25.45
N ARG A 430 14.55 -8.55 -25.49
CA ARG A 430 15.71 -8.64 -26.38
C ARG A 430 15.35 -8.62 -27.87
N GLY A 431 14.17 -9.11 -28.24
CA GLY A 431 13.67 -9.16 -29.61
C GLY A 431 12.84 -7.94 -30.03
N ARG A 432 12.65 -6.94 -29.16
CA ARG A 432 11.87 -5.75 -29.45
C ARG A 432 12.48 -4.92 -30.56
N LYS A 433 11.64 -4.22 -31.32
CA LYS A 433 12.09 -3.29 -32.36
C LYS A 433 12.74 -2.06 -31.72
N GLU A 434 13.58 -1.38 -32.50
CA GLU A 434 14.10 -0.09 -32.07
C GLU A 434 12.95 0.89 -31.80
N GLY A 435 13.00 1.56 -30.65
CA GLY A 435 11.96 2.47 -30.19
C GLY A 435 10.83 1.82 -29.39
N GLU A 436 10.68 0.48 -29.41
CA GLU A 436 9.72 -0.21 -28.53
C GLU A 436 10.23 -0.18 -27.08
N THR A 437 9.29 0.07 -26.17
CA THR A 437 9.47 0.16 -24.72
C THR A 437 8.88 -1.07 -24.03
N VAL A 438 9.13 -1.26 -22.72
CA VAL A 438 8.47 -2.36 -21.99
C VAL A 438 6.94 -2.24 -22.02
N ALA A 439 6.39 -1.02 -21.98
CA ALA A 439 4.94 -0.80 -22.09
C ALA A 439 4.35 -1.44 -23.37
N ASP A 440 5.09 -1.40 -24.49
CA ASP A 440 4.64 -1.99 -25.76
C ASP A 440 4.65 -3.53 -25.74
N LEU A 441 5.35 -4.14 -24.79
CA LEU A 441 5.46 -5.60 -24.66
C LEU A 441 4.31 -6.23 -23.87
N TYR A 442 3.46 -5.44 -23.19
CA TYR A 442 2.38 -5.94 -22.33
C TYR A 442 1.44 -6.87 -23.10
N GLY A 443 1.00 -6.49 -24.30
CA GLY A 443 0.14 -7.34 -25.12
C GLY A 443 0.79 -8.69 -25.47
N GLY A 444 2.10 -8.70 -25.71
CA GLY A 444 2.88 -9.91 -26.00
C GLY A 444 2.95 -10.86 -24.80
N ILE A 445 3.33 -10.35 -23.64
CA ILE A 445 3.50 -11.19 -22.43
C ILE A 445 2.15 -11.66 -21.87
N ILE A 446 1.10 -10.83 -21.94
CA ILE A 446 -0.26 -11.22 -21.56
C ILE A 446 -0.79 -12.28 -22.53
N GLY A 447 -0.56 -12.11 -23.84
CA GLY A 447 -0.93 -13.09 -24.85
C GLY A 447 -0.22 -14.42 -24.68
N TRP A 448 1.05 -14.42 -24.26
CA TRP A 448 1.78 -15.63 -23.89
C TRP A 448 1.17 -16.30 -22.65
N ALA A 449 0.87 -15.53 -21.60
CA ALA A 449 0.27 -16.06 -20.38
C ALA A 449 -1.10 -16.70 -20.66
N GLY A 450 -1.91 -16.08 -21.52
CA GLY A 450 -3.21 -16.60 -21.93
C GLY A 450 -3.16 -17.93 -22.71
N LYS A 451 -2.01 -18.33 -23.27
CA LYS A 451 -1.83 -19.65 -23.90
C LYS A 451 -1.52 -20.76 -22.90
N ARG A 452 -1.19 -20.42 -21.65
CA ARG A 452 -0.99 -21.37 -20.54
C ARG A 452 -2.29 -21.68 -19.77
N ARG A 453 -3.43 -21.34 -20.38
CA ARG A 453 -4.78 -21.60 -19.91
C ARG A 453 -5.11 -23.06 -19.71
#